data_AF-A0A9X2J3W7-F1
#
_entry.id   AF-A0A9X2J3W7-F1
#
_cell.length_a   1.000
_cell.length_b   1.000
_cell.length_c   1.000
_cell.angle_alpha   90.00
_cell.angle_beta   90.00
_cell.angle_gamma   90.00
#
_symmetry.space_group_name_H-M   'P 1'
#
loop_
_entity.id
_entity.type
_entity.pdbx_description
1 polymer ?
#
loop_
_entity_poly.entity_id
_entity_poly.type
_entity_poly.pdbx_seq_one_letter_code
_entity_poly.pdbx_strand_id
1 'polypeptide(L)'
;MSTSYSKELNQLAQLIWQQEAEQEPKTQAEPSVAPPADHAPSDVFWGKWRGRYIVVTRYISGRTKSNVKLPNNYSDEAMARSAALDIIRKFPEASIRYLPAKELAVYL
;
A
#
# COMPACT_ATOMS: atom_id res chain seq x y z
N MET A 1 22.01 -20.36 -47.92
CA MET A 1 22.01 -18.89 -47.85
C MET A 1 20.88 -18.48 -46.92
N SER A 2 21.15 -18.43 -45.61
CA SER A 2 20.15 -18.06 -44.60
C SER A 2 20.22 -16.56 -44.37
N THR A 3 19.09 -15.91 -44.56
CA THR A 3 18.89 -14.47 -44.75
C THR A 3 19.22 -13.65 -43.49
N SER A 4 19.90 -12.51 -43.68
CA SER A 4 20.36 -11.54 -42.66
C SER A 4 19.32 -11.19 -41.60
N TYR A 5 18.04 -11.26 -41.95
CA TYR A 5 16.91 -10.93 -41.08
C TYR A 5 16.89 -11.72 -39.76
N SER A 6 17.26 -13.01 -39.81
CA SER A 6 17.30 -13.86 -38.61
C SER A 6 18.43 -13.51 -37.62
N LYS A 7 19.52 -12.91 -38.12
CA LYS A 7 20.62 -12.42 -37.28
C LYS A 7 20.29 -11.07 -36.64
N GLU A 8 19.61 -10.20 -37.39
CA GLU A 8 19.16 -8.90 -36.90
C GLU A 8 18.14 -9.03 -35.76
N LEU A 9 17.19 -9.98 -35.86
CA LEU A 9 16.23 -10.25 -34.79
C LEU A 9 16.89 -10.77 -33.50
N ASN A 10 17.90 -11.62 -33.60
CA ASN A 10 18.63 -12.10 -32.44
C ASN A 10 19.48 -10.99 -31.78
N GLN A 11 20.04 -10.08 -32.58
CA GLN A 11 20.75 -8.91 -32.06
C GLN A 11 19.83 -7.93 -31.35
N LEU A 12 18.62 -7.69 -31.91
CA LEU A 12 17.58 -6.89 -31.27
C LEU A 12 17.12 -7.49 -29.94
N ALA A 13 16.91 -8.81 -29.88
CA ALA A 13 16.53 -9.49 -28.65
C ALA A 13 17.60 -9.39 -27.55
N GLN A 14 18.90 -9.46 -27.92
CA GLN A 14 20.01 -9.28 -26.98
C GLN A 14 20.11 -7.84 -26.45
N LEU A 15 19.86 -6.84 -27.30
CA LEU A 15 19.87 -5.43 -26.89
C LEU A 15 18.73 -5.08 -25.94
N ILE A 16 17.52 -5.63 -26.17
CA ILE A 16 16.37 -5.44 -25.27
C ILE A 16 16.67 -6.06 -23.90
N TRP A 17 17.23 -7.27 -23.87
CA TRP A 17 17.57 -7.92 -22.61
C TRP A 17 18.69 -7.19 -21.84
N GLN A 18 19.67 -6.61 -22.54
CA GLN A 18 20.69 -5.77 -21.91
C GLN A 18 20.12 -4.44 -21.38
N GLN A 19 19.20 -3.78 -22.09
CA GLN A 19 18.56 -2.57 -21.59
C GLN A 19 17.67 -2.81 -20.37
N GLU A 20 16.95 -3.94 -20.32
CA GLU A 20 16.17 -4.31 -19.14
C GLU A 20 17.07 -4.69 -17.94
N ALA A 21 18.25 -5.28 -18.20
CA ALA A 21 19.24 -5.58 -17.17
C ALA A 21 20.01 -4.32 -16.67
N GLU A 22 20.21 -3.31 -17.51
CA GLU A 22 20.80 -2.02 -17.12
C GLU A 22 19.81 -1.04 -16.44
N GLN A 23 18.52 -1.40 -16.36
CA GLN A 23 17.52 -0.72 -15.52
C GLN A 23 17.35 -1.38 -14.15
N GLU A 24 18.39 -2.00 -13.60
CA GLU A 24 18.50 -2.15 -12.15
C GLU A 24 18.61 -0.74 -11.52
N PRO A 25 17.62 -0.28 -10.74
CA PRO A 25 17.69 1.03 -10.12
C PRO A 25 18.85 1.03 -9.13
N LYS A 26 19.76 1.99 -9.32
CA LYS A 26 20.82 2.36 -8.37
C LYS A 26 20.29 2.30 -6.93
N THR A 27 20.78 1.29 -6.22
CA THR A 27 20.85 1.28 -4.76
C THR A 27 21.68 2.49 -4.33
N GLN A 28 21.01 3.55 -3.88
CA GLN A 28 21.62 4.61 -3.09
C GLN A 28 21.46 4.20 -1.62
N ALA A 29 22.59 3.98 -0.96
CA ALA A 29 22.67 3.54 0.42
C ALA A 29 21.89 4.48 1.37
N GLU A 30 20.95 3.88 2.10
CA GLU A 30 20.57 4.12 3.50
C GLU A 30 21.07 5.40 4.18
N PRO A 31 20.21 6.10 4.93
CA PRO A 31 20.13 5.87 6.36
C PRO A 31 19.39 4.56 6.61
N SER A 32 19.99 3.69 7.41
CA SER A 32 19.38 2.46 7.86
C SER A 32 18.17 2.81 8.71
N VAL A 33 17.02 2.95 8.05
CA VAL A 33 15.74 2.76 8.70
C VAL A 33 15.47 1.30 8.43
N ALA A 34 15.73 0.44 9.42
CA ALA A 34 15.17 -0.91 9.46
C ALA A 34 13.78 -0.85 8.82
N PRO A 35 13.39 -1.77 7.90
CA PRO A 35 12.05 -1.77 7.34
C PRO A 35 11.13 -1.57 8.53
N PRO A 36 10.35 -0.46 8.62
CA PRO A 36 9.55 -0.23 9.81
C PRO A 36 8.70 -1.47 9.88
N ALA A 37 9.00 -2.34 10.86
CA ALA A 37 8.53 -3.72 10.88
C ALA A 37 7.08 -3.64 10.43
N ASP A 38 6.77 -4.23 9.26
CA ASP A 38 5.59 -3.91 8.46
C ASP A 38 4.40 -4.32 9.32
N HIS A 39 4.03 -3.43 10.24
CA HIS A 39 3.21 -3.77 11.37
C HIS A 39 1.86 -3.87 10.73
N ALA A 40 1.33 -5.08 10.59
CA ALA A 40 -0.01 -5.24 10.10
C ALA A 40 -0.94 -4.38 10.97
N PRO A 41 -1.81 -3.54 10.36
CA PRO A 41 -2.84 -2.88 11.13
C PRO A 41 -3.67 -3.96 11.82
N SER A 42 -3.91 -3.80 13.10
CA SER A 42 -4.74 -4.73 13.86
C SER A 42 -6.22 -4.48 13.57
N ASP A 43 -6.58 -3.20 13.44
CA ASP A 43 -7.95 -2.78 13.13
C ASP A 43 -7.96 -1.72 12.02
N VAL A 44 -8.96 -1.83 11.14
CA VAL A 44 -9.28 -0.86 10.09
C VAL A 44 -10.71 -0.40 10.33
N PHE A 45 -10.86 0.88 10.67
CA PHE A 45 -12.16 1.51 10.85
C PHE A 45 -12.45 2.42 9.68
N TRP A 46 -13.70 2.46 9.24
CA TRP A 46 -14.13 3.43 8.25
C TRP A 46 -15.53 3.95 8.55
N GLY A 47 -15.82 5.17 8.13
CA GLY A 47 -17.16 5.73 8.28
C GLY A 47 -17.20 7.24 8.05
N LYS A 48 -18.37 7.83 8.24
CA LYS A 48 -18.60 9.26 7.96
C LYS A 48 -18.27 10.12 9.16
N TRP A 49 -17.34 11.07 8.99
CA TRP A 49 -16.93 12.07 9.98
C TRP A 49 -16.94 13.48 9.37
N ARG A 50 -17.62 14.44 10.02
CA ARG A 50 -17.74 15.84 9.57
C ARG A 50 -18.08 16.00 8.07
N GLY A 51 -18.97 15.15 7.57
CA GLY A 51 -19.43 15.20 6.17
C GLY A 51 -18.51 14.52 5.15
N ARG A 52 -17.35 13.99 5.56
CA ARG A 52 -16.43 13.21 4.72
C ARG A 52 -16.38 11.77 5.19
N TYR A 53 -16.01 10.85 4.31
CA TYR A 53 -15.73 9.48 4.70
C TYR A 53 -14.26 9.37 5.08
N ILE A 54 -13.97 8.73 6.20
CA ILE A 54 -12.60 8.53 6.67
C ILE A 54 -12.29 7.06 6.83
N VAL A 55 -11.03 6.71 6.61
CA VAL A 55 -10.48 5.39 6.92
C VAL A 55 -9.34 5.58 7.91
N VAL A 56 -9.44 4.90 9.04
CA VAL A 56 -8.50 4.97 10.16
C VAL A 56 -7.90 3.58 10.33
N THR A 57 -6.57 3.49 10.33
CA THR A 57 -5.86 2.24 10.61
C THR A 57 -5.19 2.30 11.97
N ARG A 58 -5.36 1.24 12.74
CA ARG A 58 -4.85 1.12 14.10
C ARG A 58 -3.85 -0.01 14.19
N TYR A 59 -2.67 0.29 14.71
CA TYR A 59 -1.57 -0.65 14.89
C TYR A 59 -1.40 -0.90 16.39
N ILE A 60 -1.55 -2.15 16.82
CA ILE A 60 -1.26 -2.56 18.19
C ILE A 60 0.19 -3.06 18.21
N SER A 61 1.11 -2.29 18.80
CA SER A 61 2.49 -2.71 19.00
C SER A 61 2.73 -2.98 20.49
N GLY A 62 2.83 -4.25 20.86
CA GLY A 62 3.08 -4.68 22.25
C GLY A 62 1.95 -4.30 23.23
N ARG A 63 2.32 -3.77 24.40
CA ARG A 63 1.37 -3.36 25.47
C ARG A 63 0.68 -2.02 25.21
N THR A 64 1.10 -1.26 24.21
CA THR A 64 0.66 0.12 24.00
C THR A 64 -0.24 0.22 22.76
N LYS A 65 -1.47 0.68 22.98
CA LYS A 65 -2.63 0.55 22.09
C LYS A 65 -2.82 1.70 21.08
N SER A 66 -1.77 2.43 20.72
CA SER A 66 -1.93 3.83 20.31
C SER A 66 -1.08 4.30 19.13
N ASN A 67 -0.86 3.45 18.12
CA ASN A 67 -0.44 3.93 16.80
C ASN A 67 -1.68 3.96 15.90
N VAL A 68 -2.42 5.07 15.94
CA VAL A 68 -3.49 5.34 14.98
C VAL A 68 -2.90 6.20 13.87
N LYS A 69 -2.91 5.71 12.63
CA LYS A 69 -2.47 6.52 11.48
C LYS A 69 -3.54 7.55 11.17
N LEU A 70 -3.09 8.75 10.77
CA LEU A 70 -3.97 9.84 10.36
C LEU A 70 -5.05 9.35 9.37
N PRO A 71 -6.31 9.78 9.55
CA PRO A 71 -7.42 9.34 8.72
C PRO A 71 -7.20 9.73 7.26
N ASN A 72 -7.34 8.77 6.36
CA ASN A 72 -7.47 9.09 4.93
C ASN A 72 -8.89 9.62 4.68
N ASN A 73 -9.00 10.81 4.12
CA ASN A 73 -10.29 11.43 3.81
C ASN A 73 -10.72 11.11 2.37
N TYR A 74 -12.00 10.77 2.22
CA TYR A 74 -12.66 10.43 0.96
C TYR A 74 -13.96 11.21 0.82
N SER A 75 -14.25 11.61 -0.41
CA SER A 75 -15.48 12.33 -0.78
C SER A 75 -16.67 11.39 -0.97
N ASP A 76 -16.40 10.12 -1.30
CA ASP A 76 -17.38 9.10 -1.65
C ASP A 76 -17.29 7.91 -0.68
N GLU A 77 -18.45 7.36 -0.32
CA GLU A 77 -18.58 6.18 0.51
C GLU A 77 -17.96 4.94 -0.15
N ALA A 78 -18.23 4.75 -1.45
CA ALA A 78 -17.75 3.61 -2.21
C ALA A 78 -16.21 3.61 -2.27
N MET A 79 -15.61 4.79 -2.41
CA MET A 79 -14.15 4.95 -2.38
C MET A 79 -13.58 4.61 -1.00
N ALA A 80 -14.16 5.13 0.08
CA ALA A 80 -13.70 4.84 1.43
C ALA A 80 -13.82 3.35 1.77
N ARG A 81 -14.93 2.73 1.37
CA ARG A 81 -15.16 1.29 1.54
C ARG A 81 -14.16 0.47 0.74
N SER A 82 -13.93 0.82 -0.53
CA SER A 82 -12.96 0.13 -1.37
C SER A 82 -11.56 0.24 -0.77
N ALA A 83 -11.15 1.43 -0.35
CA ALA A 83 -9.86 1.64 0.29
C ALA A 83 -9.70 0.82 1.59
N ALA A 84 -10.74 0.77 2.43
CA ALA A 84 -10.73 -0.05 3.63
C ALA A 84 -10.60 -1.55 3.28
N LEU A 85 -11.32 -2.03 2.25
CA LEU A 85 -11.22 -3.41 1.77
C LEU A 85 -9.84 -3.73 1.18
N ASP A 86 -9.24 -2.79 0.45
CA ASP A 86 -7.90 -2.98 -0.12
C ASP A 86 -6.83 -3.08 0.97
N ILE A 87 -7.01 -2.41 2.11
CA ILE A 87 -6.14 -2.57 3.28
C ILE A 87 -6.29 -3.98 3.86
N ILE A 88 -7.51 -4.49 4.02
CA ILE A 88 -7.75 -5.86 4.50
C ILE A 88 -7.25 -6.92 3.53
N ARG A 89 -7.32 -6.67 2.21
CA ARG A 89 -6.73 -7.57 1.20
C ARG A 89 -5.22 -7.70 1.36
N LYS A 90 -4.55 -6.62 1.76
CA LYS A 90 -3.10 -6.63 2.06
C LYS A 90 -2.81 -7.23 3.43
N PHE A 91 -3.73 -7.09 4.38
CA PHE A 91 -3.58 -7.54 5.76
C PHE A 91 -4.83 -8.32 6.21
N PRO A 92 -4.97 -9.60 5.84
CA PRO A 92 -6.17 -10.39 6.11
C PRO A 92 -6.40 -10.69 7.60
N GLU A 93 -5.36 -10.53 8.43
CA GLU A 93 -5.43 -10.69 9.89
C GLU A 93 -6.06 -9.48 10.60
N ALA A 94 -6.15 -8.34 9.90
CA ALA A 94 -6.73 -7.12 10.42
C ALA A 94 -8.26 -7.22 10.49
N SER A 95 -8.87 -6.65 11.52
CA SER A 95 -10.33 -6.54 11.60
C SER A 95 -10.83 -5.31 10.83
N ILE A 96 -11.97 -5.41 10.13
CA ILE A 96 -12.62 -4.26 9.49
C ILE A 96 -13.98 -3.98 10.10
N ARG A 97 -14.24 -2.73 10.47
CA ARG A 97 -15.53 -2.31 11.01
C ARG A 97 -15.94 -0.95 10.47
N TYR A 98 -17.23 -0.82 10.17
CA TYR A 98 -17.85 0.48 9.95
C TYR A 98 -18.20 1.10 11.29
N LEU A 99 -17.74 2.33 11.55
CA LEU A 99 -18.00 3.04 12.80
C LEU A 99 -18.83 4.31 12.56
N PRO A 100 -19.81 4.61 13.42
CA PRO A 100 -20.53 5.89 13.38
C PRO A 100 -19.60 7.04 13.81
N ALA A 101 -19.96 8.27 13.43
CA ALA A 101 -19.18 9.47 13.73
C ALA A 101 -18.72 9.55 15.20
N LYS A 102 -19.63 9.30 16.15
CA LYS A 102 -19.34 9.38 17.59
C LYS A 102 -18.19 8.45 18.03
N GLU A 103 -18.07 7.28 17.41
CA GLU A 103 -17.04 6.30 17.72
C GLU A 103 -15.74 6.61 16.98
N LEU A 104 -15.83 7.11 15.74
CA LEU A 104 -14.66 7.59 15.00
C LEU A 104 -13.94 8.74 15.72
N ALA A 105 -14.67 9.60 16.44
CA ALA A 105 -14.11 10.69 17.24
C ALA A 105 -13.05 10.24 18.25
N VAL A 106 -13.14 9.00 18.77
CA VAL A 106 -12.20 8.47 19.77
C VAL A 106 -10.85 8.14 19.14
N TYR A 107 -10.82 7.97 17.82
CA TYR A 107 -9.63 7.59 17.06
C TYR A 107 -9.01 8.76 16.27
N LEU A 108 -9.52 9.98 16.45
CA LEU A 108 -9.06 11.20 15.78
C LEU A 108 -8.44 12.17 16.77
#